data_AF-A0A7C4A331-F1
#
_entry.id   AF-A0A7C4A331-F1
#
_cell.length_a   1.000
_cell.length_b   1.000
_cell.length_c   1.000
_cell.angle_alpha   90.00
_cell.angle_beta   90.00
_cell.angle_gamma   90.00
#
_symmetry.space_group_name_H-M   'P 1'
#
loop_
_entity.id
_entity.type
_entity.pdbx_description
1 polymer ?
#
loop_
_entity_poly.entity_id
_entity_poly.type
_entity_poly.pdbx_seq_one_letter_code
_entity_poly.pdbx_strand_id
1 'polypeptide(L)'
;MNTNLNEDGQHRLAEARQSYSGSRLTDSQFDEAWNIAGIINREIHRSGSFIKKLSNYAEVFADDRKFDVTRAENILRDIFRSRYGESMNQLREELMAAEENLRSLPLEHALPHARTAVQLIQESPTMPAYQAIDRASVGMARQNGVTEYAAQKMMSEAYKAAEGRSLREACKELRQPDRQAARAERKAERVQIQRSGPSR
;
A
#
# COMPACT_ATOMS: atom_id res chain seq x y z
N MET A 1 -13.85 13.07 15.59
CA MET A 1 -14.83 12.37 14.74
C MET A 1 -14.28 10.99 14.44
N ASN A 2 -14.72 9.92 15.10
CA ASN A 2 -14.24 8.54 14.80
C ASN A 2 -15.09 7.41 15.40
N THR A 3 -16.41 7.58 15.48
CA THR A 3 -17.34 6.51 15.91
C THR A 3 -18.09 5.86 14.74
N ASN A 4 -18.29 6.57 13.62
CA ASN A 4 -19.08 6.07 12.49
C ASN A 4 -18.39 5.00 11.61
N LEU A 5 -17.05 4.91 11.62
CA LEU A 5 -16.32 3.92 10.81
C LEU A 5 -16.53 2.47 11.28
N ASN A 6 -16.87 2.26 12.55
CA ASN A 6 -17.10 0.92 13.10
C ASN A 6 -18.51 0.40 12.79
N GLU A 7 -19.51 1.29 12.80
CA GLU A 7 -20.91 0.92 12.52
C GLU A 7 -21.09 0.58 11.04
N ASP A 8 -20.55 1.39 10.13
CA ASP A 8 -20.58 1.11 8.69
C ASP A 8 -19.82 -0.19 8.35
N GLY A 9 -18.68 -0.42 9.00
CA GLY A 9 -17.89 -1.64 8.83
C GLY A 9 -18.63 -2.89 9.30
N GLN A 10 -19.30 -2.82 10.45
CA GLN A 10 -20.13 -3.90 10.98
C GLN A 10 -21.37 -4.16 10.11
N HIS A 11 -22.01 -3.10 9.60
CA HIS A 11 -23.14 -3.21 8.69
C HIS A 11 -22.74 -3.94 7.39
N ARG A 12 -21.65 -3.51 6.75
CA ARG A 12 -21.15 -4.14 5.52
C ARG A 12 -20.69 -5.58 5.73
N LEU A 13 -20.14 -5.90 6.91
CA LEU A 13 -19.79 -7.27 7.27
C LEU A 13 -21.05 -8.15 7.33
N ALA A 14 -22.11 -7.67 7.99
CA ALA A 14 -23.39 -8.38 8.08
C ALA A 14 -24.05 -8.55 6.70
N GLU A 15 -24.08 -7.49 5.89
CA GLU A 15 -24.59 -7.54 4.52
C GLU A 15 -23.82 -8.54 3.65
N ALA A 16 -22.48 -8.50 3.70
CA ALA A 16 -21.66 -9.45 2.97
C ALA A 16 -21.88 -10.89 3.44
N ARG A 17 -22.09 -11.10 4.75
CA ARG A 17 -22.40 -12.42 5.30
C ARG A 17 -23.77 -12.93 4.84
N GLN A 18 -24.73 -12.05 4.63
CA GLN A 18 -26.06 -12.35 4.10
C GLN A 18 -26.12 -12.41 2.57
N SER A 19 -25.04 -12.02 1.87
CA SER A 19 -24.95 -12.10 0.41
C SER A 19 -25.03 -13.54 -0.10
N TYR A 20 -25.37 -13.72 -1.37
CA TYR A 20 -25.49 -15.03 -2.02
C TYR A 20 -24.27 -15.93 -1.83
N SER A 21 -23.07 -15.37 -1.99
CA SER A 21 -21.82 -16.10 -1.79
C SER A 21 -21.49 -16.23 -0.31
N GLY A 22 -21.69 -15.18 0.50
CA GLY A 22 -21.35 -15.18 1.92
C GLY A 22 -22.18 -16.16 2.77
N SER A 23 -23.47 -16.32 2.46
CA SER A 23 -24.38 -17.17 3.23
C SER A 23 -24.12 -18.67 3.04
N ARG A 24 -23.28 -19.03 2.07
CA ARG A 24 -22.93 -20.41 1.70
C ARG A 24 -21.55 -20.83 2.19
N LEU A 25 -20.81 -19.92 2.80
CA LEU A 25 -19.49 -20.18 3.35
C LEU A 25 -19.61 -20.52 4.83
N THR A 26 -18.72 -21.38 5.33
CA THR A 26 -18.50 -21.47 6.78
C THR A 26 -17.96 -20.15 7.31
N ASP A 27 -18.01 -19.93 8.63
CA ASP A 27 -17.49 -18.70 9.23
C ASP A 27 -16.00 -18.50 8.88
N SER A 28 -15.20 -19.56 8.99
CA SER A 28 -13.77 -19.52 8.62
C SER A 28 -13.53 -19.16 7.15
N GLN A 29 -14.33 -19.73 6.23
CA GLN A 29 -14.22 -19.44 4.80
C GLN A 29 -14.63 -17.98 4.49
N PHE A 30 -15.64 -17.47 5.19
CA PHE A 30 -16.09 -16.10 5.04
C PHE A 30 -15.06 -15.11 5.57
N ASP A 31 -14.51 -15.33 6.76
CA ASP A 31 -13.48 -14.48 7.37
C ASP A 31 -12.24 -14.39 6.47
N GLU A 32 -11.84 -15.51 5.88
CA GLU A 32 -10.73 -15.54 4.94
C GLU A 32 -11.05 -14.80 3.65
N ALA A 33 -12.23 -15.02 3.05
CA ALA A 33 -12.67 -14.30 1.86
C ALA A 33 -12.73 -12.78 2.11
N TRP A 34 -13.21 -12.39 3.29
CA TRP A 34 -13.26 -11.00 3.73
C TRP A 34 -11.85 -10.40 3.78
N ASN A 35 -10.90 -11.08 4.39
CA ASN A 35 -9.50 -10.64 4.46
C ASN A 35 -8.85 -10.55 3.07
N ILE A 36 -9.05 -11.56 2.22
CA ILE A 36 -8.55 -11.58 0.84
C ILE A 36 -9.10 -10.38 0.05
N ALA A 37 -10.40 -10.07 0.17
CA ALA A 37 -10.98 -8.90 -0.48
C ALA A 37 -10.28 -7.60 -0.05
N GLY A 38 -9.87 -7.50 1.22
CA GLY A 38 -9.07 -6.38 1.73
C GLY A 38 -7.69 -6.26 1.08
N ILE A 39 -7.01 -7.40 0.88
CA ILE A 39 -5.72 -7.45 0.20
C ILE A 39 -5.86 -7.04 -1.27
N ILE A 40 -6.92 -7.52 -1.95
CA ILE A 40 -7.19 -7.16 -3.34
C ILE A 40 -7.49 -5.66 -3.45
N ASN A 41 -8.30 -5.09 -2.55
CA ASN A 41 -8.57 -3.65 -2.54
C ASN A 41 -7.28 -2.83 -2.40
N ARG A 42 -6.40 -3.25 -1.48
CA ARG A 42 -5.09 -2.63 -1.29
C ARG A 42 -4.26 -2.68 -2.56
N GLU A 43 -4.26 -3.81 -3.27
CA GLU A 43 -3.55 -3.98 -4.54
C GLU A 43 -4.09 -3.03 -5.62
N ILE A 44 -5.42 -2.92 -5.76
CA ILE A 44 -6.04 -2.03 -6.75
C ILE A 44 -5.62 -0.58 -6.50
N HIS A 45 -5.69 -0.09 -5.26
CA HIS A 45 -5.20 1.25 -4.93
C HIS A 45 -3.70 1.42 -5.12
N ARG A 46 -2.91 0.36 -4.97
CA ARG A 46 -1.45 0.44 -5.14
C ARG A 46 -1.07 0.53 -6.62
N SER A 47 -1.59 -0.38 -7.44
CA SER A 47 -1.10 -0.63 -8.80
C SER A 47 -2.14 -0.47 -9.91
N GLY A 48 -3.41 -0.33 -9.59
CA GLY A 48 -4.51 -0.29 -10.57
C GLY A 48 -4.79 -1.66 -11.21
N SER A 49 -4.28 -2.75 -10.63
CA SER A 49 -4.46 -4.10 -11.14
C SER A 49 -4.87 -5.05 -10.02
N PHE A 50 -5.68 -6.04 -10.34
CA PHE A 50 -6.07 -7.09 -9.39
C PHE A 50 -5.99 -8.50 -9.96
N ILE A 51 -5.95 -8.67 -11.29
CA ILE A 51 -6.14 -9.97 -11.95
C ILE A 51 -5.21 -11.03 -11.38
N LYS A 52 -3.89 -10.76 -11.39
CA LYS A 52 -2.91 -11.70 -10.86
C LYS A 52 -3.10 -11.99 -9.36
N LYS A 53 -3.44 -10.98 -8.56
CA LYS A 53 -3.68 -11.18 -7.12
C LYS A 53 -4.94 -12.00 -6.87
N LEU A 54 -6.02 -11.70 -7.58
CA LEU A 54 -7.27 -12.44 -7.51
C LEU A 54 -7.05 -13.91 -7.86
N SER A 55 -6.42 -14.22 -9.00
CA SER A 55 -6.20 -15.61 -9.40
C SER A 55 -5.31 -16.35 -8.41
N ASN A 56 -4.20 -15.76 -7.96
CA ASN A 56 -3.34 -16.39 -6.94
C ASN A 56 -4.09 -16.67 -5.63
N TYR A 57 -4.91 -15.72 -5.15
CA TYR A 57 -5.67 -15.93 -3.92
C TYR A 57 -6.84 -16.89 -4.13
N ALA A 58 -7.44 -16.94 -5.31
CA ALA A 58 -8.50 -17.88 -5.61
C ALA A 58 -7.98 -19.32 -5.66
N GLU A 59 -6.78 -19.54 -6.20
CA GLU A 59 -6.11 -20.85 -6.14
C GLU A 59 -5.93 -21.30 -4.69
N VAL A 60 -5.32 -20.47 -3.84
CA VAL A 60 -5.10 -20.78 -2.41
C VAL A 60 -6.42 -20.92 -1.66
N PHE A 61 -7.42 -20.08 -1.96
CA PHE A 61 -8.72 -20.12 -1.31
C PHE A 61 -9.55 -21.35 -1.71
N ALA A 62 -9.28 -21.94 -2.87
CA ALA A 62 -9.90 -23.20 -3.29
C ALA A 62 -9.15 -24.43 -2.75
N ASP A 63 -7.89 -24.27 -2.34
CA ASP A 63 -7.03 -25.35 -1.87
C ASP A 63 -7.66 -26.07 -0.67
N ASP A 64 -7.68 -27.40 -0.73
CA ASP A 64 -8.37 -28.28 0.23
C ASP A 64 -9.88 -28.03 0.42
N ARG A 65 -10.58 -27.42 -0.55
CA ARG A 65 -12.03 -27.17 -0.48
C ARG A 65 -12.83 -27.89 -1.56
N LYS A 66 -14.14 -27.99 -1.30
CA LYS A 66 -15.13 -28.61 -2.20
C LYS A 66 -15.57 -27.71 -3.36
N PHE A 67 -14.81 -26.70 -3.72
CA PHE A 67 -15.10 -25.82 -4.87
C PHE A 67 -13.85 -25.54 -5.68
N ASP A 68 -14.03 -25.31 -6.98
CA ASP A 68 -12.94 -25.01 -7.91
C ASP A 68 -12.50 -23.54 -7.85
N VAL A 69 -11.38 -23.25 -8.53
CA VAL A 69 -10.77 -21.91 -8.61
C VAL A 69 -11.73 -20.89 -9.23
N THR A 70 -12.51 -21.27 -10.24
CA THR A 70 -13.48 -20.37 -10.88
C THR A 70 -14.56 -19.93 -9.90
N ARG A 71 -15.08 -20.87 -9.11
CA ARG A 71 -16.03 -20.58 -8.04
C ARG A 71 -15.40 -19.75 -6.92
N ALA A 72 -14.14 -20.02 -6.57
CA ALA A 72 -13.37 -19.20 -5.63
C ALA A 72 -13.26 -17.74 -6.09
N GLU A 73 -12.89 -17.50 -7.36
CA GLU A 73 -12.81 -16.14 -7.92
C GLU A 73 -14.16 -15.41 -7.82
N ASN A 74 -15.26 -16.10 -8.17
CA ASN A 74 -16.60 -15.51 -8.09
C ASN A 74 -16.99 -15.14 -6.66
N ILE A 75 -16.71 -16.02 -5.69
CA ILE A 75 -16.93 -15.75 -4.27
C ILE A 75 -16.14 -14.51 -3.83
N LEU A 76 -14.85 -14.44 -4.17
CA LEU A 76 -13.99 -13.31 -3.80
C LEU A 76 -14.47 -11.99 -4.42
N ARG A 77 -14.96 -12.01 -5.66
CA ARG A 77 -15.56 -10.84 -6.33
C ARG A 77 -16.85 -10.38 -5.66
N ASP A 78 -17.73 -11.31 -5.30
CA ASP A 78 -18.99 -11.00 -4.61
C ASP A 78 -18.76 -10.42 -3.22
N ILE A 79 -17.84 -11.01 -2.46
CA ILE A 79 -17.45 -10.52 -1.13
C ILE A 79 -16.80 -9.14 -1.24
N PHE A 80 -15.93 -8.92 -2.22
CA PHE A 80 -15.37 -7.60 -2.50
C PHE A 80 -16.47 -6.58 -2.78
N ARG A 81 -17.40 -6.89 -3.68
CA ARG A 81 -18.50 -5.99 -4.03
C ARG A 81 -19.37 -5.66 -2.83
N SER A 82 -19.68 -6.65 -2.00
CA SER A 82 -20.48 -6.44 -0.78
C SER A 82 -19.73 -5.58 0.24
N ARG A 83 -18.40 -5.75 0.34
CA ARG A 83 -17.55 -5.00 1.27
C ARG A 83 -17.35 -3.53 0.86
N TYR A 84 -17.21 -3.26 -0.43
CA TYR A 84 -16.82 -1.93 -0.92
C TYR A 84 -17.97 -1.16 -1.58
N GLY A 85 -19.03 -1.83 -2.02
CA GLY A 85 -20.18 -1.24 -2.71
C GLY A 85 -20.03 -1.20 -4.24
N GLU A 86 -18.86 -1.57 -4.75
CA GLU A 86 -18.48 -1.51 -6.15
C GLU A 86 -17.67 -2.75 -6.55
N SER A 87 -17.62 -3.04 -7.86
CA SER A 87 -16.80 -4.12 -8.38
C SER A 87 -15.32 -3.71 -8.48
N MET A 88 -14.41 -4.70 -8.47
CA MET A 88 -12.98 -4.46 -8.67
C MET A 88 -12.66 -3.73 -9.99
N ASN A 89 -13.46 -3.95 -11.04
CA ASN A 89 -13.30 -3.25 -12.32
C ASN A 89 -13.72 -1.78 -12.23
N GLN A 90 -14.85 -1.50 -11.57
CA GLN A 90 -15.32 -0.12 -11.35
C GLN A 90 -14.27 0.68 -10.59
N LEU A 91 -13.79 0.18 -9.44
CA LEU A 91 -12.74 0.84 -8.68
C LEU A 91 -11.48 1.10 -9.52
N ARG A 92 -11.06 0.10 -10.31
CA ARG A 92 -9.92 0.27 -11.22
C ARG A 92 -10.17 1.38 -12.23
N GLU A 93 -11.33 1.40 -12.88
CA GLU A 93 -11.69 2.40 -13.89
C GLU A 93 -11.76 3.80 -13.29
N GLU A 94 -12.31 3.95 -12.08
CA GLU A 94 -12.34 5.21 -11.35
C GLU A 94 -10.95 5.76 -11.07
N LEU A 95 -10.03 4.91 -10.58
CA LEU A 95 -8.64 5.30 -10.33
C LEU A 95 -7.94 5.72 -11.63
N MET A 96 -8.15 4.99 -12.74
CA MET A 96 -7.54 5.33 -14.03
C MET A 96 -8.11 6.62 -14.62
N ALA A 97 -9.41 6.87 -14.46
CA ALA A 97 -10.04 8.12 -14.89
C ALA A 97 -9.51 9.31 -14.08
N ALA A 98 -9.38 9.15 -12.76
CA ALA A 98 -8.77 10.16 -11.90
C ALA A 98 -7.32 10.45 -12.30
N GLU A 99 -6.54 9.42 -12.63
CA GLU A 99 -5.17 9.59 -13.11
C GLU A 99 -5.08 10.38 -14.40
N GLU A 100 -5.94 10.09 -15.37
CA GLU A 100 -5.94 10.80 -16.65
C GLU A 100 -6.33 12.27 -16.48
N ASN A 101 -7.33 12.54 -15.64
CA ASN A 101 -7.71 13.91 -15.31
C ASN A 101 -6.55 14.66 -14.62
N LEU A 102 -5.83 14.00 -13.72
CA LEU A 102 -4.75 14.62 -12.96
C LEU A 102 -3.51 14.90 -13.83
N ARG A 103 -3.26 14.11 -14.88
CA ARG A 103 -2.17 14.39 -15.85
C ARG A 103 -2.37 15.69 -16.61
N SER A 104 -3.61 16.11 -16.79
CA SER A 104 -3.94 17.38 -17.44
C SER A 104 -3.69 18.58 -16.52
N LEU A 105 -3.51 18.36 -15.21
CA LEU A 105 -3.28 19.40 -14.22
C LEU A 105 -1.78 19.68 -14.02
N PRO A 106 -1.40 20.91 -13.63
CA PRO A 106 -0.01 21.25 -13.35
C PRO A 106 0.58 20.37 -12.25
N LEU A 107 1.87 20.00 -12.39
CA LEU A 107 2.67 19.22 -11.43
C LEU A 107 2.78 19.87 -10.03
N GLU A 108 2.24 21.09 -9.87
CA GLU A 108 2.22 21.87 -8.63
C GLU A 108 1.56 21.11 -7.46
N HIS A 109 0.59 20.23 -7.72
CA HIS A 109 -0.04 19.42 -6.67
C HIS A 109 0.86 18.29 -6.16
N ALA A 110 1.79 17.79 -6.97
CA ALA A 110 2.64 16.66 -6.62
C ALA A 110 3.92 17.06 -5.87
N LEU A 111 4.41 18.29 -6.11
CA LEU A 111 5.64 18.79 -5.50
C LEU A 111 5.61 18.86 -3.96
N PRO A 112 4.51 19.34 -3.31
CA PRO A 112 4.42 19.32 -1.85
C PRO A 112 4.60 17.92 -1.25
N HIS A 113 3.96 16.90 -1.85
CA HIS A 113 4.11 15.51 -1.40
C HIS A 113 5.52 14.97 -1.64
N ALA A 114 6.16 15.33 -2.76
CA ALA A 114 7.55 14.98 -3.01
C ALA A 114 8.48 15.56 -1.94
N ARG A 115 8.26 16.81 -1.52
CA ARG A 115 9.00 17.46 -0.43
C ARG A 115 8.71 16.82 0.94
N THR A 116 7.49 16.35 1.18
CA THR A 116 7.19 15.57 2.40
C THR A 116 8.06 14.31 2.49
N ALA A 117 8.34 13.62 1.38
CA ALA A 117 9.24 12.46 1.41
C ALA A 117 10.66 12.83 1.85
N VAL A 118 11.16 14.00 1.43
CA VAL A 118 12.46 14.52 1.84
C VAL A 118 12.44 14.86 3.34
N GLN A 119 11.41 15.56 3.79
CA GLN A 119 11.22 15.94 5.19
C GLN A 119 11.15 14.72 6.12
N LEU A 120 10.43 13.66 5.74
CA LEU A 120 10.34 12.43 6.53
C LEU A 120 11.71 11.79 6.81
N ILE A 121 12.66 11.92 5.89
CA ILE A 121 14.03 11.41 6.08
C ILE A 121 14.83 12.33 7.00
N GLN A 122 14.63 13.65 6.90
CA GLN A 122 15.28 14.61 7.79
C GLN A 122 14.81 14.46 9.24
N GLU A 123 13.50 14.25 9.45
CA GLU A 123 12.90 14.04 10.78
C GLU A 123 13.19 12.64 11.34
N SER A 124 13.37 11.65 10.47
CA SER A 124 13.70 10.28 10.85
C SER A 124 14.92 9.77 10.09
N PRO A 125 16.14 10.08 10.56
CA PRO A 125 17.39 9.73 9.86
C PRO A 125 17.59 8.23 9.60
N THR A 126 16.90 7.38 10.37
CA THR A 126 16.94 5.93 10.21
C THR A 126 15.98 5.42 9.12
N MET A 127 14.98 6.22 8.70
CA MET A 127 14.00 5.86 7.70
C MET A 127 14.66 5.63 6.33
N PRO A 128 14.48 4.46 5.71
CA PRO A 128 14.91 4.23 4.33
C PRO A 128 14.15 5.11 3.33
N ALA A 129 14.85 5.63 2.32
CA ALA A 129 14.27 6.45 1.26
C ALA A 129 13.02 5.86 0.60
N TYR A 130 13.00 4.53 0.37
CA TYR A 130 11.83 3.89 -0.24
C TYR A 130 10.59 3.96 0.65
N GLN A 131 10.74 3.89 1.99
CA GLN A 131 9.62 4.00 2.93
C GLN A 131 9.08 5.43 3.00
N ALA A 132 9.98 6.42 2.96
CA ALA A 132 9.59 7.83 2.98
C ALA A 132 8.80 8.19 1.71
N ILE A 133 9.29 7.75 0.54
CA ILE A 133 8.62 7.97 -0.74
C ILE A 133 7.26 7.24 -0.78
N ASP A 134 7.21 5.98 -0.34
CA ASP A 134 5.98 5.19 -0.26
C ASP A 134 4.93 5.85 0.65
N ARG A 135 5.34 6.32 1.84
CA ARG A 135 4.42 7.00 2.76
C ARG A 135 3.85 8.29 2.17
N ALA A 136 4.68 9.07 1.49
CA ALA A 136 4.23 10.30 0.83
C ALA A 136 3.33 10.01 -0.37
N SER A 137 3.63 8.97 -1.17
CA SER A 137 2.80 8.58 -2.31
C SER A 137 1.45 8.02 -1.89
N VAL A 138 1.37 7.27 -0.79
CA VAL A 138 0.09 6.82 -0.20
C VAL A 138 -0.78 8.03 0.18
N GLY A 139 -0.17 9.07 0.76
CA GLY A 139 -0.88 10.31 1.10
C GLY A 139 -1.44 11.01 -0.14
N MET A 140 -0.59 11.20 -1.15
CA MET A 140 -0.99 11.83 -2.41
C MET A 140 -2.07 11.02 -3.15
N ALA A 141 -1.90 9.69 -3.22
CA ALA A 141 -2.85 8.79 -3.88
C ALA A 141 -4.24 8.89 -3.28
N ARG A 142 -4.33 8.87 -1.95
CA ARG A 142 -5.62 9.00 -1.23
C ARG A 142 -6.27 10.36 -1.43
N GLN A 143 -5.49 11.43 -1.41
CA GLN A 143 -6.01 12.78 -1.57
C GLN A 143 -6.58 13.03 -2.97
N ASN A 144 -5.99 12.40 -3.99
CA ASN A 144 -6.34 12.65 -5.39
C ASN A 144 -7.13 11.50 -6.04
N GLY A 145 -7.41 10.41 -5.31
CA GLY A 145 -8.12 9.26 -5.84
C GLY A 145 -7.38 8.54 -6.97
N VAL A 146 -6.04 8.50 -6.93
CA VAL A 146 -5.20 7.84 -7.95
C VAL A 146 -4.47 6.64 -7.38
N THR A 147 -3.81 5.83 -8.23
CA THR A 147 -2.95 4.77 -7.71
C THR A 147 -1.67 5.31 -7.08
N GLU A 148 -1.10 4.54 -6.15
CA GLU A 148 0.18 4.89 -5.51
C GLU A 148 1.34 4.92 -6.51
N TYR A 149 1.31 4.06 -7.53
CA TYR A 149 2.29 4.09 -8.61
C TYR A 149 2.21 5.37 -9.43
N ALA A 150 1.00 5.82 -9.78
CA ALA A 150 0.83 7.09 -10.47
C ALA A 150 1.25 8.28 -9.60
N ALA A 151 0.85 8.30 -8.32
CA ALA A 151 1.26 9.32 -7.36
C ALA A 151 2.79 9.42 -7.25
N GLN A 152 3.47 8.28 -7.08
CA GLN A 152 4.93 8.24 -6.99
C GLN A 152 5.60 8.74 -8.29
N LYS A 153 5.05 8.41 -9.45
CA LYS A 153 5.55 8.89 -10.75
C LYS A 153 5.42 10.43 -10.84
N MET A 154 4.24 10.97 -10.53
CA MET A 154 3.98 12.40 -10.55
C MET A 154 4.86 13.16 -9.55
N MET A 155 5.04 12.64 -8.34
CA MET A 155 5.98 13.21 -7.35
C MET A 155 7.41 13.26 -7.88
N SER A 156 7.85 12.20 -8.55
CA SER A 156 9.21 12.11 -9.10
C SER A 156 9.41 13.10 -10.24
N GLU A 157 8.42 13.25 -11.12
CA GLU A 157 8.43 14.21 -12.24
C GLU A 157 8.39 15.66 -11.74
N ALA A 158 7.49 15.97 -10.82
CA ALA A 158 7.36 17.31 -10.22
C ALA A 158 8.64 17.74 -9.49
N TYR A 159 9.24 16.83 -8.71
CA TYR A 159 10.48 17.11 -8.01
C TYR A 159 11.64 17.33 -8.98
N LYS A 160 11.75 16.51 -10.04
CA LYS A 160 12.79 16.67 -11.06
C LYS A 160 12.64 18.00 -11.81
N ALA A 161 11.42 18.39 -12.14
CA ALA A 161 11.15 19.66 -12.82
C ALA A 161 11.50 20.87 -11.92
N ALA A 162 11.21 20.80 -10.63
CA ALA A 162 11.46 21.90 -9.69
C ALA A 162 12.91 21.99 -9.20
N GLU A 163 13.54 20.85 -8.89
CA GLU A 163 14.83 20.78 -8.18
C GLU A 163 15.99 20.33 -9.09
N GLY A 164 15.72 20.02 -10.36
CA GLY A 164 16.73 19.61 -11.35
C GLY A 164 17.38 18.24 -11.11
N ARG A 165 16.93 17.48 -10.11
CA ARG A 165 17.48 16.17 -9.73
C ARG A 165 16.41 15.17 -9.34
N SER A 166 16.77 13.89 -9.27
CA SER A 166 15.83 12.82 -8.90
C SER A 166 15.44 12.89 -7.43
N LEU A 167 14.13 12.75 -7.13
CA LEU A 167 13.63 12.60 -5.76
C LEU A 167 14.32 11.44 -5.02
N ARG A 168 14.52 10.31 -5.71
CA ARG A 168 15.14 9.13 -5.14
C ARG A 168 16.61 9.36 -4.76
N GLU A 169 17.33 10.14 -5.56
CA GLU A 169 18.73 10.49 -5.31
C GLU A 169 18.82 11.45 -4.12
N ALA A 170 18.00 12.51 -4.12
CA ALA A 170 17.93 13.45 -3.00
C ALA A 170 17.66 12.75 -1.66
N CYS A 171 16.67 11.85 -1.63
CA CYS A 171 16.35 11.05 -0.44
C CYS A 171 17.49 10.09 -0.03
N LYS A 172 18.27 9.57 -0.98
CA LYS A 172 19.38 8.65 -0.70
C LYS A 172 20.59 9.39 -0.12
N GLU A 173 20.89 10.58 -0.63
CA GLU A 173 22.02 11.42 -0.23
C GLU A 173 21.91 11.86 1.24
N LEU A 174 20.72 12.31 1.65
CA LEU A 174 20.47 12.76 3.03
C LEU A 174 20.79 11.70 4.08
N ARG A 175 20.71 10.41 3.74
CA ARG A 175 20.98 9.30 4.65
C ARG A 175 22.45 8.87 4.70
N GLN A 176 23.29 9.27 3.75
CA GLN A 176 24.66 8.76 3.66
C GLN A 176 25.53 9.09 4.89
N PRO A 177 25.49 10.31 5.46
CA PRO A 177 26.31 10.65 6.63
C PRO A 177 25.95 9.81 7.85
N ASP A 178 24.65 9.67 8.16
CA ASP A 178 24.18 9.02 9.39
C ASP A 178 24.36 7.50 9.35
N ARG A 179 24.24 6.88 8.17
CA ARG A 179 24.54 5.45 8.03
C ARG A 179 26.02 5.15 8.25
N GLN A 180 26.92 6.06 7.88
CA GLN A 180 28.35 5.87 8.13
C GLN A 180 28.64 6.05 9.63
N ALA A 181 28.06 7.06 10.29
CA ALA A 181 28.16 7.27 11.73
C ALA A 181 27.60 6.07 12.54
N ALA A 182 26.36 5.65 12.28
CA ALA A 182 25.73 4.53 12.99
C ALA A 182 26.45 3.17 12.74
N ARG A 183 27.08 2.98 11.57
CA ARG A 183 27.92 1.81 11.31
C ARG A 183 29.25 1.89 12.06
N ALA A 184 29.82 3.07 12.21
CA ALA A 184 31.03 3.29 13.00
C ALA A 184 30.78 3.02 14.49
N GLU A 185 29.66 3.51 15.04
CA GLU A 185 29.25 3.25 16.43
C GLU A 185 29.04 1.76 16.70
N ARG A 186 28.27 1.05 15.85
CA ARG A 186 28.08 -0.40 15.99
C ARG A 186 29.38 -1.21 15.86
N LYS A 187 30.34 -0.73 15.06
CA LYS A 187 31.67 -1.35 14.97
C LYS A 187 32.48 -1.07 16.24
N ALA A 188 32.42 0.14 16.78
CA ALA A 188 33.10 0.50 18.03
C ALA A 188 32.57 -0.30 19.22
N GLU A 189 31.25 -0.44 19.36
CA GLU A 189 30.62 -1.30 20.38
C GLU A 189 31.06 -2.76 20.27
N ARG A 190 31.06 -3.32 19.05
CA ARG A 190 31.53 -4.70 18.81
C ARG A 190 32.99 -4.90 19.19
N VAL A 191 33.86 -3.92 18.91
CA VAL A 191 35.28 -3.97 19.30
C VAL A 191 35.46 -3.83 20.81
N GLN A 192 34.66 -3.01 21.49
CA GLN A 192 34.67 -2.91 22.95
C GLN A 192 34.23 -4.23 23.61
N ILE A 193 33.13 -4.83 23.15
CA ILE A 193 32.63 -6.12 23.68
C ILE A 193 33.65 -7.24 23.49
N GLN A 194 34.40 -7.24 22.37
CA GLN A 194 35.47 -8.21 22.13
C GLN A 194 36.72 -7.98 22.99
N ARG A 195 36.99 -6.75 23.42
CA ARG A 195 38.13 -6.41 24.29
C ARG A 195 37.85 -6.64 25.78
N SER A 196 36.59 -6.66 26.19
CA SER A 196 36.16 -6.94 27.58
C SER A 196 35.80 -8.40 27.84
N GLY A 197 36.09 -9.31 26.90
CA GLY A 197 35.95 -10.75 27.12
C GLY A 197 36.89 -11.23 28.22
N PRO A 198 36.46 -12.15 29.11
CA PRO A 198 37.25 -12.53 30.28
C PRO A 198 38.59 -13.13 29.87
N SER A 199 39.68 -12.53 30.35
CA SER A 199 41.02 -13.12 30.32
C SER A 199 40.94 -14.49 31.00
N ARG A 200 41.29 -15.54 30.27
CA ARG A 200 41.49 -16.88 30.82
C ARG A 200 42.72 -16.92 31.71
#